data_AF-A0A958U8D3-F1
#
_entry.id   AF-A0A958U8D3-F1
#
_cell.length_a   1.000
_cell.length_b   1.000
_cell.length_c   1.000
_cell.angle_alpha   90.00
_cell.angle_beta   90.00
_cell.angle_gamma   90.00
#
_symmetry.space_group_name_H-M   'P 1'
#
loop_
_entity.id
_entity.type
_entity.pdbx_description
1 polymer ?
#
loop_
_entity_poly.entity_id
_entity_poly.type
_entity_poly.pdbx_seq_one_letter_code
_entity_poly.pdbx_strand_id
1 'polypeptide(L)'
;MTINGPAPTILALFLNTAIDQQIEKFEQENQRPPTDDEIEKIRAWTLSTVRGTVQADILKEDQGQNTCIFSTEFSLRMMADIQEYFVHHNVRNFYSVSISGYHIAEAGANPISQLAFTLANGFTYVEAYLARGMHIDDFAPNLSFFFSNGMDPEYSVMGRVARRIWATAMRFKYGANERSQKLKYHIQTSGRSLHAQEMAFNDIRTTL
;
A
#
# COMPACT_ATOMS: atom_id res chain seq x y z
N MET A 1 3.60 7.74 1.94
CA MET A 1 3.62 8.75 0.86
C MET A 1 2.56 8.41 -0.18
N THR A 2 1.72 9.40 -0.51
CA THR A 2 0.61 9.26 -1.47
C THR A 2 1.13 9.64 -2.85
N ILE A 3 1.56 8.62 -3.60
CA ILE A 3 2.07 8.76 -4.98
C ILE A 3 1.76 7.47 -5.75
N ASN A 4 1.39 7.59 -7.03
CA ASN A 4 0.98 6.45 -7.86
C ASN A 4 1.88 6.29 -9.10
N GLY A 5 1.65 7.05 -10.17
CA GLY A 5 2.39 6.92 -11.43
C GLY A 5 3.92 6.85 -11.30
N PRO A 6 4.58 7.86 -10.69
CA PRO A 6 6.04 7.85 -10.50
C PRO A 6 6.45 7.22 -9.15
N ALA A 7 5.59 6.40 -8.52
CA ALA A 7 5.88 5.80 -7.23
C ALA A 7 7.21 5.03 -7.17
N PRO A 8 7.63 4.24 -8.20
CA PRO A 8 8.92 3.57 -8.17
C PRO A 8 10.10 4.53 -8.00
N THR A 9 10.09 5.65 -8.72
CA THR A 9 11.15 6.67 -8.67
C THR A 9 11.18 7.34 -7.30
N ILE A 10 10.03 7.76 -6.79
CA ILE A 10 9.96 8.42 -5.47
C ILE A 10 10.33 7.45 -4.35
N LEU A 11 9.96 6.17 -4.46
CA LEU A 11 10.38 5.13 -3.52
C LEU A 11 11.90 4.95 -3.52
N ALA A 12 12.53 4.92 -4.69
CA ALA A 12 13.99 4.83 -4.78
C ALA A 12 14.67 6.02 -4.10
N LEU A 13 14.18 7.25 -4.32
CA LEU A 13 14.69 8.44 -3.63
C LEU A 13 14.54 8.31 -2.10
N PHE A 14 13.37 7.89 -1.63
CA PHE A 14 13.12 7.68 -0.21
C PHE A 14 14.07 6.65 0.41
N LEU A 15 14.30 5.52 -0.25
CA LEU A 15 15.19 4.47 0.25
C LEU A 15 16.65 4.96 0.29
N ASN A 16 17.11 5.72 -0.71
CA ASN A 16 18.44 6.33 -0.66
C ASN A 16 18.55 7.31 0.50
N THR A 17 17.57 8.20 0.69
CA THR A 17 17.55 9.13 1.84
C THR A 17 17.62 8.37 3.17
N ALA A 18 16.91 7.26 3.32
CA ALA A 18 16.95 6.46 4.55
C ALA A 18 18.34 5.84 4.80
N ILE A 19 19.03 5.40 3.74
CA ILE A 19 20.38 4.85 3.80
C ILE A 19 21.39 5.94 4.14
N ASP A 20 21.32 7.08 3.46
CA ASP A 20 22.20 8.22 3.67
C ASP A 20 22.12 8.73 5.12
N GLN A 21 20.92 8.77 5.71
CA GLN A 21 20.75 9.09 7.13
C GLN A 21 21.52 8.15 8.07
N GLN A 22 21.62 6.86 7.76
CA GLN A 22 22.37 5.92 8.58
C GLN A 22 23.88 6.02 8.34
N ILE A 23 24.29 6.36 7.12
CA ILE A 23 25.69 6.67 6.79
C ILE A 23 26.14 7.92 7.56
N GLU A 24 25.39 9.02 7.47
CA GLU A 24 25.69 10.27 8.20
C GLU A 24 25.77 10.02 9.73
N LYS A 25 24.85 9.21 10.25
CA LYS A 25 24.88 8.81 11.67
C LYS A 25 26.14 8.02 12.00
N PHE A 26 26.53 7.06 11.17
CA PHE A 26 27.77 6.30 11.36
C PHE A 26 28.99 7.23 11.38
N GLU A 27 29.06 8.20 10.46
CA GLU A 27 30.17 9.15 10.37
C GLU A 27 30.28 10.03 11.62
N GLN A 28 29.14 10.48 12.16
CA GLN A 28 29.10 11.26 13.39
C GLN A 28 29.57 10.45 14.61
N GLU A 29 29.15 9.19 14.71
CA GLU A 29 29.48 8.31 15.84
C GLU A 29 30.93 7.81 15.80
N ASN A 30 31.48 7.57 14.61
CA ASN A 30 32.80 6.98 14.42
C ASN A 30 33.89 7.98 13.99
N GLN A 31 33.50 9.22 13.69
CA GLN A 31 34.39 10.32 13.25
C GLN A 31 35.23 9.98 11.99
N ARG A 32 34.68 9.14 11.11
CA ARG A 32 35.27 8.75 9.82
C ARG A 32 34.19 8.26 8.85
N PRO A 33 34.43 8.30 7.53
CA PRO A 33 33.57 7.62 6.57
C PRO A 33 33.54 6.09 6.80
N PRO A 34 32.40 5.43 6.53
CA PRO A 34 32.35 3.97 6.50
C PRO A 34 33.16 3.41 5.33
N THR A 35 33.71 2.22 5.52
CA THR A 35 34.31 1.41 4.45
C THR A 35 33.22 0.78 3.57
N ASP A 36 33.58 0.27 2.40
CA ASP A 36 32.62 -0.38 1.48
C ASP A 36 31.84 -1.53 2.14
N ASP A 37 32.49 -2.35 2.98
CA ASP A 37 31.83 -3.44 3.73
C ASP A 37 30.87 -2.91 4.80
N GLU A 38 31.19 -1.78 5.44
CA GLU A 38 30.31 -1.12 6.40
C GLU A 38 29.10 -0.48 5.71
N ILE A 39 29.28 0.12 4.53
CA ILE A 39 28.20 0.68 3.72
C ILE A 39 27.19 -0.41 3.35
N GLU A 40 27.66 -1.57 2.88
CA GLU A 40 26.76 -2.67 2.52
C GLU A 40 25.97 -3.22 3.72
N LYS A 41 26.60 -3.30 4.90
CA LYS A 41 25.91 -3.66 6.15
C LYS A 41 24.88 -2.61 6.56
N ILE A 42 25.23 -1.33 6.47
CA ILE A 42 24.31 -0.21 6.76
C ILE A 42 23.12 -0.27 5.80
N ARG A 43 23.36 -0.45 4.50
CA ARG A 43 22.32 -0.57 3.47
C ARG A 43 21.38 -1.72 3.77
N ALA A 44 21.91 -2.93 3.96
CA ALA A 44 21.10 -4.12 4.24
C ALA A 44 20.27 -3.96 5.54
N TRP A 45 20.89 -3.43 6.60
CA TRP A 45 20.20 -3.17 7.86
C TRP A 45 19.07 -2.15 7.68
N THR A 46 19.36 -1.04 7.00
CA THR A 46 18.37 0.03 6.75
C THR A 46 17.18 -0.50 5.97
N LEU A 47 17.40 -1.20 4.86
CA LEU A 47 16.34 -1.79 4.04
C LEU A 47 15.47 -2.77 4.83
N SER A 48 16.06 -3.58 5.71
CA SER A 48 15.31 -4.54 6.52
C SER A 48 14.49 -3.90 7.66
N THR A 49 14.86 -2.70 8.10
CA THR A 49 14.26 -2.04 9.26
C THR A 49 13.36 -0.86 8.90
N VAL A 50 13.55 -0.25 7.73
CA VAL A 50 12.80 0.94 7.27
C VAL A 50 11.29 0.69 7.29
N ARG A 51 10.54 1.65 7.84
CA ARG A 51 9.08 1.57 7.99
C ARG A 51 8.42 2.62 7.11
N GLY A 52 7.33 2.24 6.44
CA GLY A 52 6.54 3.17 5.67
C GLY A 52 5.55 2.50 4.73
N THR A 53 4.88 3.33 3.95
CA THR A 53 3.94 2.89 2.91
C THR A 53 4.08 3.81 1.71
N VAL A 54 4.15 3.23 0.51
CA VAL A 54 3.88 3.92 -0.74
C VAL A 54 2.50 3.48 -1.24
N GLN A 55 1.70 4.40 -1.77
CA GLN A 55 0.34 4.06 -2.19
C GLN A 55 0.34 3.18 -3.43
N ALA A 56 0.90 3.68 -4.54
CA ALA A 56 1.29 2.90 -5.72
C ALA A 56 0.23 1.93 -6.29
N ASP A 57 -1.06 2.17 -6.04
CA ASP A 57 -2.12 1.33 -6.58
C ASP A 57 -2.55 1.86 -7.95
N ILE A 58 -2.00 1.23 -8.99
CA ILE A 58 -2.21 1.58 -10.40
C ILE A 58 -3.60 1.19 -10.89
N LEU A 59 -4.17 0.08 -10.39
CA LEU A 59 -5.47 -0.41 -10.86
C LEU A 59 -6.59 0.60 -10.55
N LYS A 60 -6.52 1.27 -9.39
CA LYS A 60 -7.47 2.34 -9.08
C LYS A 60 -7.25 3.62 -9.89
N GLU A 61 -6.05 3.84 -10.44
CA GLU A 61 -5.77 5.02 -11.26
C GLU A 61 -6.58 4.95 -12.55
N ASP A 62 -6.66 3.79 -13.18
CA ASP A 62 -7.46 3.58 -14.39
C ASP A 62 -8.98 3.59 -14.08
N GLN A 63 -9.38 3.08 -12.92
CA GLN A 63 -10.80 2.94 -12.57
C GLN A 63 -11.45 4.22 -12.02
N GLY A 64 -10.70 5.04 -11.26
CA GLY A 64 -11.29 6.10 -10.44
C GLY A 64 -10.52 7.42 -10.38
N GLN A 65 -9.20 7.43 -10.57
CA GLN A 65 -8.40 8.66 -10.37
C GLN A 65 -7.91 9.31 -11.68
N ASN A 66 -7.82 8.55 -12.77
CA ASN A 66 -7.37 8.96 -14.11
C ASN A 66 -6.01 9.67 -14.15
N THR A 67 -5.05 9.22 -13.33
CA THR A 67 -3.71 9.82 -13.19
C THR A 67 -2.55 8.91 -13.62
N CYS A 68 -2.83 7.85 -14.38
CA CYS A 68 -1.79 7.00 -14.98
C CYS A 68 -0.91 7.80 -15.96
N ILE A 69 0.40 7.76 -15.75
CA ILE A 69 1.40 8.36 -16.66
C ILE A 69 2.09 7.32 -17.57
N PHE A 70 2.00 6.04 -17.21
CA PHE A 70 2.49 4.91 -18.00
C PHE A 70 1.32 3.97 -18.32
N SER A 71 1.50 3.02 -19.24
CA SER A 71 0.50 1.98 -19.47
C SER A 71 0.29 1.13 -18.21
N THR A 72 -0.94 0.62 -18.04
CA THR A 72 -1.31 -0.22 -16.89
C THR A 72 -0.41 -1.46 -16.79
N GLU A 73 -0.13 -2.11 -17.91
CA GLU A 73 0.74 -3.29 -17.96
C GLU A 73 2.18 -2.95 -17.52
N PHE A 74 2.75 -1.86 -18.03
CA PHE A 74 4.09 -1.43 -17.65
C PHE A 74 4.17 -1.09 -16.17
N SER A 75 3.15 -0.40 -15.66
CA SER A 75 3.08 -0.03 -14.25
C SER A 75 2.93 -1.24 -13.33
N LEU A 76 2.07 -2.22 -13.67
CA LEU A 76 1.97 -3.48 -12.93
C LEU A 76 3.27 -4.27 -12.93
N ARG A 77 4.01 -4.26 -14.06
CA ARG A 77 5.36 -4.83 -14.11
C ARG A 77 6.30 -4.14 -13.12
N MET A 78 6.36 -2.81 -13.11
CA MET A 78 7.21 -2.07 -12.17
C MET A 78 6.83 -2.36 -10.70
N MET A 79 5.53 -2.51 -10.40
CA MET A 79 5.08 -2.86 -9.07
C MET A 79 5.55 -4.27 -8.65
N ALA A 80 5.54 -5.23 -9.57
CA ALA A 80 6.12 -6.55 -9.34
C ALA A 80 7.64 -6.47 -9.11
N ASP A 81 8.36 -5.69 -9.91
CA ASP A 81 9.82 -5.52 -9.75
C ASP A 81 10.18 -4.92 -8.37
N ILE A 82 9.38 -3.96 -7.87
CA ILE A 82 9.53 -3.42 -6.50
C ILE A 82 9.31 -4.52 -5.45
N GLN A 83 8.25 -5.32 -5.60
CA GLN A 83 7.94 -6.37 -4.64
C GLN A 83 9.02 -7.45 -4.62
N GLU A 84 9.55 -7.82 -5.79
CA GLU A 84 10.68 -8.76 -5.91
C GLU A 84 11.92 -8.21 -5.19
N TYR A 85 12.24 -6.93 -5.42
CA TYR A 85 13.34 -6.26 -4.73
C TYR A 85 13.15 -6.30 -3.21
N PHE A 86 11.93 -6.08 -2.72
CA PHE A 86 11.61 -6.12 -1.29
C PHE A 86 11.83 -7.51 -0.71
N VAL A 87 11.42 -8.57 -1.41
CA VAL A 87 11.65 -9.95 -0.97
C VAL A 87 13.15 -10.24 -0.91
N HIS A 88 13.89 -9.93 -1.97
CA HIS A 88 15.34 -10.19 -2.05
C HIS A 88 16.15 -9.46 -0.98
N HIS A 89 15.77 -8.21 -0.65
CA HIS A 89 16.47 -7.38 0.33
C HIS A 89 15.80 -7.38 1.72
N ASN A 90 14.88 -8.31 1.96
CA ASN A 90 14.23 -8.51 3.25
C ASN A 90 13.50 -7.26 3.79
N VAL A 91 12.91 -6.45 2.91
CA VAL A 91 12.15 -5.24 3.24
C VAL A 91 10.76 -5.63 3.76
N ARG A 92 10.68 -5.98 5.05
CA ARG A 92 9.46 -6.53 5.69
C ARG A 92 8.57 -5.50 6.37
N ASN A 93 9.09 -4.29 6.57
CA ASN A 93 8.46 -3.26 7.38
C ASN A 93 7.89 -2.11 6.54
N PHE A 94 8.03 -2.19 5.22
CA PHE A 94 7.52 -1.21 4.26
C PHE A 94 6.41 -1.85 3.40
N TYR A 95 5.27 -1.19 3.30
CA TYR A 95 4.16 -1.60 2.44
C TYR A 95 4.42 -1.08 1.01
N SER A 96 4.63 -1.99 0.07
CA SER A 96 4.95 -1.69 -1.34
C SER A 96 3.73 -1.20 -2.12
N VAL A 97 2.52 -1.53 -1.67
CA VAL A 97 1.28 -1.06 -2.27
C VAL A 97 0.20 -0.89 -1.19
N SER A 98 -0.56 0.20 -1.31
CA SER A 98 -1.78 0.45 -0.55
C SER A 98 -2.99 0.42 -1.48
N ILE A 99 -3.59 -0.76 -1.61
CA ILE A 99 -4.73 -1.07 -2.48
C ILE A 99 -5.93 -0.25 -2.03
N SER A 100 -6.42 0.67 -2.86
CA SER A 100 -7.24 1.78 -2.42
C SER A 100 -8.60 1.85 -3.12
N GLY A 101 -9.65 1.83 -2.31
CA GLY A 101 -11.03 2.11 -2.71
C GLY A 101 -11.46 3.54 -2.48
N TYR A 102 -10.75 4.30 -1.64
CA TYR A 102 -11.12 5.68 -1.30
C TYR A 102 -11.45 6.50 -2.55
N HIS A 103 -10.54 6.54 -3.53
CA HIS A 103 -10.67 7.32 -4.75
C HIS A 103 -11.81 6.81 -5.65
N ILE A 104 -12.06 5.50 -5.67
CA ILE A 104 -13.18 4.90 -6.41
C ILE A 104 -14.52 5.37 -5.82
N ALA A 105 -14.61 5.47 -4.48
CA ALA A 105 -15.80 5.98 -3.80
C ALA A 105 -16.01 7.48 -4.01
N GLU A 106 -14.94 8.27 -3.85
CA GLU A 106 -14.99 9.72 -4.10
C GLU A 106 -15.40 10.04 -5.53
N ALA A 107 -15.05 9.18 -6.50
CA ALA A 107 -15.44 9.32 -7.90
C ALA A 107 -16.93 9.02 -8.17
N GLY A 108 -17.66 8.40 -7.25
CA GLY A 108 -19.04 8.00 -7.56
C GLY A 108 -19.55 6.76 -6.83
N ALA A 109 -18.66 5.81 -6.55
CA ALA A 109 -19.06 4.45 -6.22
C ALA A 109 -19.74 4.34 -4.84
N ASN A 110 -20.82 3.56 -4.80
CA ASN A 110 -21.44 3.16 -3.54
C ASN A 110 -20.51 2.22 -2.72
N PRO A 111 -20.74 2.03 -1.41
CA PRO A 111 -19.87 1.22 -0.55
C PRO A 111 -19.64 -0.22 -1.04
N ILE A 112 -20.65 -0.84 -1.68
CA ILE A 112 -20.54 -2.21 -2.20
C ILE A 112 -19.56 -2.25 -3.37
N SER A 113 -19.73 -1.37 -4.35
CA SER A 113 -18.84 -1.26 -5.52
C SER A 113 -17.41 -0.91 -5.09
N GLN A 114 -17.24 0.04 -4.16
CA GLN A 114 -15.93 0.38 -3.61
C GLN A 114 -15.24 -0.87 -3.05
N LEU A 115 -15.91 -1.58 -2.12
CA LEU A 115 -15.33 -2.75 -1.46
C LEU A 115 -15.00 -3.85 -2.48
N ALA A 116 -15.93 -4.14 -3.39
CA ALA A 116 -15.77 -5.20 -4.38
C ALA A 116 -14.58 -4.93 -5.31
N PHE A 117 -14.49 -3.73 -5.89
CA PHE A 117 -13.40 -3.38 -6.81
C PHE A 117 -12.05 -3.33 -6.09
N THR A 118 -12.01 -2.84 -4.85
CA THR A 118 -10.76 -2.77 -4.09
C THR A 118 -10.23 -4.15 -3.73
N LEU A 119 -11.11 -5.08 -3.30
CA LEU A 119 -10.70 -6.46 -3.05
C LEU A 119 -10.31 -7.17 -4.36
N ALA A 120 -11.03 -6.93 -5.45
CA ALA A 120 -10.69 -7.47 -6.76
C ALA A 120 -9.29 -7.00 -7.20
N ASN A 121 -9.00 -5.70 -7.12
CA ASN A 121 -7.67 -5.14 -7.41
C ASN A 121 -6.60 -5.78 -6.51
N GLY A 122 -6.89 -5.95 -5.21
CA GLY A 122 -5.98 -6.62 -4.29
C GLY A 122 -5.67 -8.06 -4.69
N PHE A 123 -6.68 -8.83 -5.08
CA PHE A 123 -6.47 -10.19 -5.60
C PHE A 123 -5.74 -10.19 -6.95
N THR A 124 -5.92 -9.18 -7.80
CA THR A 124 -5.14 -9.04 -9.04
C THR A 124 -3.64 -8.87 -8.74
N TYR A 125 -3.26 -8.06 -7.75
CA TYR A 125 -1.83 -7.99 -7.33
C TYR A 125 -1.32 -9.32 -6.78
N VAL A 126 -2.14 -10.03 -6.00
CA VAL A 126 -1.77 -11.37 -5.50
C VAL A 126 -1.47 -12.31 -6.66
N GLU A 127 -2.37 -12.42 -7.65
CA GLU A 127 -2.15 -13.28 -8.82
C GLU A 127 -0.96 -12.82 -9.66
N ALA A 128 -0.75 -11.50 -9.81
CA ALA A 128 0.38 -10.95 -10.55
C ALA A 128 1.74 -11.31 -9.90
N TYR A 129 1.83 -11.27 -8.57
CA TYR A 129 3.05 -11.63 -7.84
C TYR A 129 3.26 -13.14 -7.78
N LEU A 130 2.19 -13.94 -7.68
CA LEU A 130 2.28 -15.39 -7.81
C LEU A 130 2.76 -15.82 -9.20
N ALA A 131 2.27 -15.17 -10.27
CA ALA A 131 2.72 -15.41 -11.63
C ALA A 131 4.21 -15.09 -11.86
N ARG A 132 4.81 -14.27 -10.98
CA ARG A 132 6.24 -13.97 -10.92
C ARG A 132 7.05 -14.99 -10.10
N GLY A 133 6.40 -15.99 -9.53
CA GLY A 133 7.06 -17.04 -8.74
C GLY A 133 7.34 -16.66 -7.29
N MET A 134 6.81 -15.54 -6.79
CA MET A 134 6.95 -15.16 -5.38
C MET A 134 6.05 -16.04 -4.50
N HIS A 135 6.55 -16.45 -3.34
CA HIS A 135 5.73 -17.18 -2.39
C HIS A 135 4.71 -16.25 -1.72
N ILE A 136 3.47 -16.71 -1.51
CA ILE A 136 2.37 -15.89 -0.99
C ILE A 136 2.71 -15.18 0.32
N ASP A 137 3.45 -15.86 1.20
CA ASP A 137 3.81 -15.35 2.52
C ASP A 137 4.95 -14.33 2.51
N ASP A 138 5.63 -14.16 1.38
CA ASP A 138 6.73 -13.20 1.24
C ASP A 138 6.22 -11.78 0.98
N PHE A 139 5.04 -11.64 0.36
CA PHE A 139 4.49 -10.34 -0.01
C PHE A 139 3.13 -10.01 0.60
N ALA A 140 2.26 -11.01 0.87
CA ALA A 140 0.92 -10.73 1.39
C ALA A 140 0.92 -9.91 2.70
N PRO A 141 1.87 -10.09 3.64
CA PRO A 141 1.96 -9.25 4.84
C PRO A 141 2.28 -7.77 4.60
N ASN A 142 2.82 -7.45 3.41
CA ASN A 142 3.22 -6.11 2.95
C ASN A 142 2.15 -5.43 2.09
N LEU A 143 0.97 -6.05 1.92
CA LEU A 143 -0.19 -5.42 1.32
C LEU A 143 -0.96 -4.62 2.39
N SER A 144 -1.22 -3.35 2.12
CA SER A 144 -2.18 -2.55 2.91
C SER A 144 -3.39 -2.17 2.08
N PHE A 145 -4.50 -1.90 2.76
CA PHE A 145 -5.75 -1.46 2.12
C PHE A 145 -6.13 -0.05 2.56
N PHE A 146 -6.87 0.66 1.73
CA PHE A 146 -7.33 2.01 2.06
C PHE A 146 -8.75 2.28 1.55
N PHE A 147 -9.69 2.50 2.47
CA PHE A 147 -11.11 2.70 2.16
C PHE A 147 -11.61 4.11 2.56
N SER A 148 -12.66 4.58 1.89
CA SER A 148 -13.49 5.74 2.29
C SER A 148 -14.65 5.29 3.18
N ASN A 149 -15.06 6.12 4.13
CA ASN A 149 -16.21 5.88 5.00
C ASN A 149 -17.20 7.05 4.91
N GLY A 150 -18.42 6.77 4.44
CA GLY A 150 -19.50 7.75 4.29
C GLY A 150 -20.71 7.43 5.18
N MET A 151 -21.87 7.93 4.79
CA MET A 151 -23.10 7.87 5.60
C MET A 151 -23.97 6.62 5.33
N ASP A 152 -23.75 5.91 4.22
CA ASP A 152 -24.51 4.71 3.87
C ASP A 152 -24.31 3.59 4.91
N PRO A 153 -25.35 2.80 5.23
CA PRO A 153 -25.31 1.83 6.33
C PRO A 153 -24.25 0.74 6.15
N GLU A 154 -23.90 0.38 4.91
CA GLU A 154 -22.90 -0.65 4.60
C GLU A 154 -21.49 -0.26 5.09
N TYR A 155 -21.18 1.04 5.20
CA TYR A 155 -19.90 1.51 5.73
C TYR A 155 -19.64 1.00 7.15
N SER A 156 -20.70 0.85 7.96
CA SER A 156 -20.62 0.31 9.32
C SER A 156 -20.09 -1.14 9.40
N VAL A 157 -20.17 -1.91 8.30
CA VAL A 157 -19.75 -3.31 8.22
C VAL A 157 -18.60 -3.57 7.24
N MET A 158 -18.26 -2.61 6.38
CA MET A 158 -17.32 -2.82 5.28
C MET A 158 -15.99 -3.42 5.74
N GLY A 159 -15.37 -2.86 6.79
CA GLY A 159 -14.08 -3.34 7.30
C GLY A 159 -14.10 -4.78 7.83
N ARG A 160 -15.20 -5.22 8.46
CA ARG A 160 -15.33 -6.63 8.93
C ARG A 160 -15.57 -7.59 7.78
N VAL A 161 -16.29 -7.16 6.75
CA VAL A 161 -16.50 -7.95 5.52
C VAL A 161 -15.18 -8.11 4.76
N ALA A 162 -14.45 -7.01 4.53
CA ALA A 162 -13.14 -7.01 3.87
C ALA A 162 -12.17 -8.01 4.52
N ARG A 163 -12.00 -7.92 5.85
CA ARG A 163 -11.12 -8.82 6.61
C ARG A 163 -11.53 -10.29 6.48
N ARG A 164 -12.83 -10.60 6.56
CA ARG A 164 -13.30 -11.98 6.50
C ARG A 164 -13.14 -12.60 5.12
N ILE A 165 -13.44 -11.85 4.06
CA ILE A 165 -13.23 -12.32 2.67
C ILE A 165 -11.73 -12.60 2.46
N TRP A 166 -10.87 -11.65 2.83
CA TRP A 166 -9.43 -11.81 2.67
C TRP A 166 -8.87 -13.00 3.46
N ALA A 167 -9.18 -13.11 4.75
CA ALA A 167 -8.70 -14.20 5.60
C ALA A 167 -9.14 -15.57 5.06
N THR A 168 -10.39 -15.68 4.59
CA THR A 168 -10.93 -16.91 4.00
C THR A 168 -10.20 -17.27 2.71
N ALA A 169 -10.03 -16.31 1.79
CA ALA A 169 -9.32 -16.54 0.54
C ALA A 169 -7.85 -16.90 0.76
N MET A 170 -7.13 -16.13 1.59
CA MET A 170 -5.73 -16.39 1.93
C MET A 170 -5.53 -17.78 2.52
N ARG A 171 -6.42 -18.21 3.43
CA ARG A 171 -6.33 -19.52 4.07
C ARG A 171 -6.66 -20.66 3.11
N PHE A 172 -7.81 -20.60 2.44
CA PHE A 172 -8.38 -21.76 1.74
C PHE A 172 -8.04 -21.82 0.25
N LYS A 173 -7.85 -20.67 -0.41
CA LYS A 173 -7.46 -20.60 -1.82
C LYS A 173 -5.95 -20.57 -1.98
N TYR A 174 -5.27 -19.72 -1.21
CA TYR A 174 -3.83 -19.49 -1.38
C TYR A 174 -2.93 -20.25 -0.39
N GLY A 175 -3.50 -20.92 0.63
CA GLY A 175 -2.73 -21.70 1.61
C GLY A 175 -1.79 -20.87 2.48
N ALA A 176 -2.03 -19.56 2.60
CA ALA A 176 -1.14 -18.62 3.25
C ALA A 176 -1.20 -18.72 4.79
N ASN A 177 -0.12 -18.30 5.45
CA ASN A 177 0.01 -18.35 6.90
C ASN A 177 -0.92 -17.33 7.63
N GLU A 178 -0.95 -17.41 8.96
CA GLU A 178 -1.82 -16.56 9.79
C GLU A 178 -1.53 -15.05 9.63
N ARG A 179 -0.26 -14.67 9.36
CA ARG A 179 0.11 -13.26 9.16
C ARG A 179 -0.45 -12.73 7.84
N SER A 180 -0.40 -13.53 6.78
CA SER A 180 -0.93 -13.20 5.45
C SER A 180 -2.47 -13.10 5.43
N GLN A 181 -3.15 -13.82 6.32
CA GLN A 181 -4.61 -13.76 6.47
C GLN A 181 -5.11 -12.45 7.13
N LYS A 182 -4.23 -11.65 7.74
CA LYS A 182 -4.60 -10.42 8.46
C LYS A 182 -4.60 -9.22 7.51
N LEU A 183 -5.77 -8.92 6.93
CA LEU A 183 -5.96 -7.68 6.16
C LEU A 183 -5.90 -6.46 7.10
N LYS A 184 -4.92 -5.59 6.85
CA LYS A 184 -4.74 -4.30 7.53
C LYS A 184 -5.23 -3.20 6.61
N TYR A 185 -5.94 -2.24 7.15
CA TYR A 185 -6.44 -1.12 6.36
C TYR A 185 -6.35 0.21 7.10
N HIS A 186 -6.29 1.27 6.31
CA HIS A 186 -6.60 2.64 6.71
C HIS A 186 -8.03 2.98 6.27
N ILE A 187 -8.71 3.83 7.05
CA ILE A 187 -9.99 4.43 6.68
C ILE A 187 -9.85 5.94 6.77
N GLN A 188 -10.34 6.63 5.76
CA GLN A 188 -10.53 8.08 5.78
C GLN A 188 -12.03 8.37 5.61
N THR A 189 -12.51 9.42 6.28
CA THR A 189 -13.89 9.89 6.10
C THR A 189 -14.10 10.43 4.68
N SER A 190 -15.31 10.28 4.14
CA SER A 190 -15.60 10.67 2.77
C SER A 190 -15.52 12.18 2.59
N GLY A 191 -14.75 12.63 1.61
CA GLY A 191 -14.68 14.05 1.22
C GLY A 191 -15.99 14.49 0.55
N ARG A 192 -16.61 13.58 -0.21
CA ARG A 192 -17.86 13.82 -0.94
C ARG A 192 -19.08 14.10 -0.06
N SER A 193 -19.07 13.63 1.19
CA SER A 193 -20.09 13.96 2.18
C SER A 193 -19.92 15.35 2.81
N LEU A 194 -18.79 16.03 2.56
CA LEU A 194 -18.54 17.37 3.07
C LEU A 194 -18.99 18.40 2.04
N HIS A 195 -19.77 19.37 2.49
CA HIS A 195 -20.38 20.37 1.61
C HIS A 195 -19.81 21.76 1.86
N ALA A 196 -19.80 22.58 0.80
CA ALA A 196 -19.40 23.98 0.89
C ALA A 196 -20.47 24.85 1.57
N GLN A 197 -21.74 24.48 1.43
CA GLN A 197 -22.85 25.08 2.16
C GLN A 197 -22.90 24.53 3.58
N GLU A 198 -23.15 25.41 4.55
CA GLU A 198 -23.27 25.03 5.97
C GLU A 198 -22.10 24.15 6.45
N MET A 199 -20.87 24.61 6.21
CA MET A 199 -19.65 23.84 6.50
C MET A 199 -19.55 23.35 7.94
N ALA A 200 -20.17 24.05 8.91
CA ALA A 200 -20.21 23.61 10.31
C ALA A 200 -20.86 22.24 10.49
N PHE A 201 -21.76 21.81 9.59
CA PHE A 201 -22.37 20.48 9.65
C PHE A 201 -21.43 19.35 9.18
N ASN A 202 -20.30 19.69 8.56
CA ASN A 202 -19.30 18.70 8.15
C ASN A 202 -18.65 18.01 9.36
N ASP A 203 -18.52 18.70 10.50
CA ASP A 203 -18.01 18.11 11.74
C ASP A 203 -18.95 17.02 12.27
N ILE A 204 -20.26 17.23 12.15
CA ILE A 204 -21.26 16.22 12.54
C ILE A 204 -21.12 14.98 11.65
N ARG A 205 -21.03 15.16 10.33
CA ARG A 205 -20.87 14.04 9.37
C ARG A 205 -19.57 13.28 9.58
N THR A 206 -18.49 13.96 9.92
CA THR A 206 -17.17 13.37 10.14
C THR A 206 -17.08 12.63 11.48
N THR A 207 -17.89 13.05 12.47
CA THR A 207 -17.94 12.43 13.80
C THR A 207 -18.66 11.09 13.80
N LEU A 208 -19.70 10.94 12.95
CA LEU A 208 -20.50 9.71 12.81
C LEU A 208 -19.74 8.60 12.09
#